data_AF-A0A915AVS0-F1
#
_entry.id   AF-A0A915AVS0-F1
#
_cell.length_a   1.000
_cell.length_b   1.000
_cell.length_c   1.000
_cell.angle_alpha   90.00
_cell.angle_beta   90.00
_cell.angle_gamma   90.00
#
_symmetry.space_group_name_H-M   'P 1'
#
loop_
_entity.id
_entity.type
_entity.pdbx_description
1 polymer ?
#
loop_
_entity_poly.entity_id
_entity_poly.type
_entity_poly.pdbx_seq_one_letter_code
_entity_poly.pdbx_strand_id
1 'polypeptide(L)'
;MFYKWQREDSSGDLLRSDETVLDFTFISERNFILIILLTSDGDLRIEYGVHGGTPKHKVVAIKDLAPDCANAAATLCLVPDASCVALILISGNVLLIPIKMLLDVPWGCEGIIADNTLALIEVETNESDCFRTPTSALCYNALYSKRP
;
A
#
# COMPACT_ATOMS: atom_id res chain seq x y z
N MET A 1 29.12 16.04 3.06
CA MET A 1 28.08 15.80 2.04
C MET A 1 26.82 16.49 2.56
N PHE A 2 26.41 17.61 1.95
CA PHE A 2 25.21 18.33 2.38
C PHE A 2 24.06 17.87 1.49
N TYR A 3 23.12 17.14 2.08
CA TYR A 3 21.87 16.80 1.39
C TYR A 3 21.00 18.05 1.37
N LYS A 4 20.65 18.51 0.17
CA LYS A 4 19.64 19.56 -0.01
C LYS A 4 18.33 18.85 -0.35
N TRP A 5 17.44 18.80 0.62
CA TRP A 5 16.06 18.39 0.38
C TRP A 5 15.45 19.39 -0.61
N GLN A 6 15.09 18.90 -1.80
CA GLN A 6 14.29 19.64 -2.75
C GLN A 6 12.89 19.07 -2.67
N ARG A 7 11.89 19.96 -2.57
CA ARG A 7 10.50 19.56 -2.73
C ARG A 7 10.35 19.08 -4.17
N GLU A 8 9.79 17.90 -4.35
CA GLU A 8 9.43 17.43 -5.68
C GLU A 8 8.35 18.37 -6.20
N ASP A 9 8.63 19.09 -7.29
CA ASP A 9 7.64 19.93 -7.99
C ASP A 9 6.70 18.98 -8.75
N SER A 10 5.96 18.14 -8.02
CA SER A 10 4.84 17.39 -8.56
C SER A 10 3.81 18.42 -9.01
N SER A 11 3.54 18.47 -10.31
CA SER A 11 2.70 19.46 -11.00
C SER A 11 1.19 19.31 -10.70
N GLY A 12 0.85 19.27 -9.41
CA GLY A 12 -0.47 19.11 -8.84
C GLY A 12 -0.28 18.76 -7.36
N ASP A 13 -0.96 19.46 -6.45
CA ASP A 13 -0.91 19.12 -5.03
C ASP A 13 -1.22 17.62 -4.87
N LEU A 14 -0.23 16.87 -4.36
CA LEU A 14 -0.33 15.44 -4.13
C LEU A 14 -1.40 15.06 -3.11
N LEU A 15 -1.95 16.04 -2.42
CA LEU A 15 -3.03 15.91 -1.45
C LEU A 15 -4.01 17.04 -1.71
N ARG A 16 -5.30 16.83 -1.47
CA ARG A 16 -6.23 17.96 -1.36
C ARG A 16 -5.87 18.78 -0.12
N SER A 17 -6.30 20.04 -0.08
CA SER A 17 -5.92 20.98 1.00
C SER A 17 -6.31 20.53 2.41
N ASP A 18 -7.28 19.60 2.51
CA ASP A 18 -7.84 19.02 3.73
C ASP A 18 -7.41 17.56 3.97
N GLU A 19 -6.72 16.94 3.02
CA GLU A 19 -6.35 15.54 3.05
C GLU A 19 -4.99 15.34 3.75
N THR A 20 -4.91 14.32 4.60
CA THR A 20 -3.66 13.97 5.30
C THR A 20 -3.23 12.56 4.93
N VAL A 21 -1.91 12.31 4.90
CA VAL A 21 -1.36 10.96 4.73
C VAL A 21 -1.38 10.28 6.09
N LEU A 22 -2.10 9.16 6.18
CA LEU A 22 -2.14 8.31 7.36
C LEU A 22 -0.90 7.41 7.42
N ASP A 23 -0.53 6.83 6.29
CA ASP A 23 0.61 5.91 6.18
C ASP A 23 1.12 5.83 4.73
N PHE A 24 2.32 5.31 4.55
CA PHE A 24 2.89 5.09 3.22
C PHE A 24 3.77 3.84 3.15
N THR A 25 3.90 3.31 1.95
CA THR A 25 4.85 2.25 1.63
C THR A 25 5.45 2.53 0.28
N PHE A 26 6.67 2.05 0.07
CA PHE A 26 7.36 2.22 -1.19
C PHE A 26 8.28 1.05 -1.48
N ILE A 27 8.56 0.84 -2.76
CA ILE A 27 9.63 -0.02 -3.23
C ILE A 27 10.44 0.75 -4.26
N SER A 28 11.77 0.70 -4.11
CA SER A 28 12.70 1.33 -5.03
C SER A 28 13.73 0.30 -5.46
N GLU A 29 13.74 0.01 -6.76
CA GLU A 29 14.70 -0.85 -7.42
C GLU A 29 15.45 -0.07 -8.50
N ARG A 30 16.50 -0.66 -9.08
CA ARG A 30 17.43 0.05 -9.99
C ARG A 30 16.75 0.83 -11.12
N ASN A 31 15.64 0.35 -11.64
CA ASN A 31 14.94 0.95 -12.77
C ASN A 31 13.50 1.37 -12.44
N PHE A 32 13.16 1.41 -11.15
CA PHE A 32 11.76 1.41 -10.76
C PHE A 32 11.54 2.04 -9.38
N ILE A 33 10.50 2.87 -9.26
CA ILE A 33 10.01 3.37 -7.96
C ILE A 33 8.49 3.31 -7.92
N LEU A 34 7.94 2.84 -6.80
CA LEU A 34 6.51 2.89 -6.46
C LEU A 34 6.39 3.46 -5.08
N ILE A 35 5.48 4.40 -4.93
CA ILE A 35 5.07 4.99 -3.68
C ILE A 35 3.55 4.83 -3.61
N ILE A 36 3.05 4.32 -2.50
CA ILE A 36 1.61 4.23 -2.22
C ILE A 36 1.37 4.93 -0.89
N LEU A 37 0.48 5.91 -0.91
CA LEU A 37 0.05 6.69 0.23
C LEU A 37 -1.38 6.29 0.57
N LEU A 38 -1.63 6.00 1.85
CA LEU A 38 -2.97 5.92 2.42
C LEU A 38 -3.38 7.28 2.94
N THR A 39 -4.53 7.78 2.52
CA THR A 39 -5.01 9.10 2.92
C THR A 39 -6.19 9.03 3.89
N SER A 40 -6.44 10.13 4.61
CA SER A 40 -7.52 10.24 5.59
C SER A 40 -8.92 10.10 4.98
N ASP A 41 -9.04 10.28 3.67
CA ASP A 41 -10.31 10.16 2.93
C ASP A 41 -10.62 8.71 2.52
N GLY A 42 -9.74 7.75 2.84
CA GLY A 42 -9.89 6.35 2.42
C GLY A 42 -9.46 6.11 0.97
N ASP A 43 -8.59 6.97 0.44
CA ASP A 43 -8.03 6.83 -0.90
C ASP A 43 -6.58 6.31 -0.85
N LEU A 44 -6.21 5.56 -1.89
CA LEU A 44 -4.83 5.21 -2.19
C LEU A 44 -4.30 6.12 -3.28
N ARG A 45 -3.30 6.92 -2.96
CA ARG A 45 -2.56 7.72 -3.94
C ARG A 45 -1.29 6.98 -4.31
N ILE A 46 -1.15 6.71 -5.60
CA ILE A 46 -0.14 5.81 -6.12
C ILE A 46 0.70 6.57 -7.12
N GLU A 47 2.00 6.62 -6.88
CA GLU A 47 2.98 7.18 -7.79
C GLU A 47 3.96 6.10 -8.20
N TYR A 48 4.24 6.00 -9.50
CA TYR A 48 5.21 5.03 -9.98
C TYR A 48 5.97 5.53 -11.20
N GLY A 49 7.24 5.17 -11.26
CA GLY A 49 8.16 5.53 -12.33
C GLY A 49 8.97 4.33 -12.79
N VAL A 50 9.10 4.18 -14.09
CA VAL A 50 10.03 3.25 -14.75
C VAL A 50 11.15 4.05 -15.40
N HIS A 51 12.37 3.52 -15.38
CA HIS A 51 13.55 4.17 -15.95
C HIS A 51 13.32 4.57 -17.41
N GLY A 52 13.59 5.83 -17.74
CA GLY A 52 13.37 6.38 -19.08
C GLY A 52 11.91 6.70 -19.42
N GLY A 53 10.97 6.44 -18.50
CA GLY A 53 9.56 6.83 -18.63
C GLY A 53 9.21 8.09 -17.83
N THR A 54 8.06 8.67 -18.14
CA THR A 54 7.46 9.73 -17.31
C THR A 54 6.85 9.11 -16.06
N PRO A 55 7.03 9.69 -14.86
CA PRO A 55 6.29 9.29 -13.67
C PRO A 55 4.79 9.30 -13.93
N LYS A 56 4.09 8.32 -13.38
CA LYS A 56 2.63 8.18 -13.45
C LYS A 56 2.05 8.30 -12.05
N HIS A 57 0.89 8.92 -11.99
CA HIS A 57 0.11 9.08 -10.76
C HIS A 57 -1.30 8.54 -10.97
N LYS A 58 -1.84 7.87 -9.95
CA LYS A 58 -3.20 7.32 -9.94
C LYS A 58 -3.79 7.44 -8.54
N VAL A 59 -5.08 7.73 -8.46
CA VAL A 59 -5.85 7.72 -7.22
C VAL A 59 -6.87 6.59 -7.32
N VAL A 60 -6.95 5.76 -6.29
CA VAL A 60 -7.89 4.65 -6.20
C VAL A 60 -8.63 4.75 -4.87
N ALA A 61 -9.94 4.97 -4.91
CA ALA A 61 -10.73 4.98 -3.70
C ALA A 61 -10.95 3.55 -3.20
N ILE A 62 -10.66 3.27 -1.92
CA ILE A 62 -10.82 1.93 -1.35
C ILE A 62 -12.27 1.47 -1.47
N LYS A 63 -13.22 2.40 -1.32
CA LYS A 63 -14.67 2.14 -1.46
C LYS A 63 -15.07 1.58 -2.83
N ASP A 64 -14.33 1.89 -3.88
CA ASP A 64 -14.64 1.42 -5.24
C ASP A 64 -14.19 -0.04 -5.43
N LEU A 65 -13.19 -0.47 -4.66
CA LEU A 65 -12.69 -1.84 -4.63
C LEU A 65 -13.45 -2.70 -3.61
N ALA A 66 -13.59 -2.19 -2.40
CA ALA A 66 -14.20 -2.84 -1.25
C ALA A 66 -15.07 -1.83 -0.48
N PRO A 67 -16.34 -1.66 -0.88
CA PRO A 67 -17.26 -0.69 -0.26
C PRO A 67 -17.38 -0.86 1.25
N ASP A 68 -17.37 -2.10 1.72
CA ASP A 68 -17.50 -2.45 3.14
C ASP A 68 -16.26 -2.04 3.97
N CYS A 69 -15.16 -1.68 3.32
CA CYS A 69 -13.88 -1.32 3.94
C CYS A 69 -13.48 0.16 3.72
N ALA A 70 -14.34 0.97 3.10
CA ALA A 70 -14.05 2.31 2.57
C ALA A 70 -13.26 3.25 3.50
N ASN A 71 -13.61 3.28 4.79
CA ASN A 71 -12.98 4.14 5.81
C ASN A 71 -12.36 3.32 6.94
N ALA A 72 -12.08 2.05 6.67
CA ALA A 72 -11.61 1.13 7.69
C ALA A 72 -10.09 0.98 7.68
N ALA A 73 -9.36 1.41 6.65
CA ALA A 73 -7.91 1.23 6.60
C ALA A 73 -7.18 2.17 7.59
N ALA A 74 -6.35 1.61 8.46
CA ALA A 74 -5.57 2.34 9.45
C ALA A 74 -4.09 2.52 9.05
N THR A 75 -3.53 1.53 8.36
CA THR A 75 -2.11 1.47 7.92
C THR A 75 -2.01 0.54 6.72
N LEU A 76 -0.91 0.58 5.98
CA LEU A 76 -0.67 -0.30 4.85
C LEU A 76 0.76 -0.82 4.80
N CYS A 77 0.98 -1.89 4.04
CA CYS A 77 2.31 -2.32 3.67
C CYS A 77 2.31 -3.01 2.30
N LEU A 78 3.44 -2.96 1.60
CA LEU A 78 3.68 -3.78 0.42
C LEU A 78 4.11 -5.19 0.84
N VAL A 79 3.56 -6.20 0.16
CA VAL A 79 4.14 -7.55 0.21
C VAL A 79 5.55 -7.48 -0.42
N PRO A 80 6.57 -8.17 0.13
CA PRO A 80 7.97 -7.97 -0.28
C PRO A 80 8.29 -8.25 -1.75
N ASP A 81 7.48 -9.07 -2.43
CA ASP A 81 7.58 -9.35 -3.87
C ASP A 81 6.77 -8.37 -4.73
N ALA A 82 6.22 -7.34 -4.11
CA ALA A 82 5.30 -6.36 -4.68
C ALA A 82 4.08 -6.98 -5.36
N SER A 83 3.65 -8.19 -4.98
CA SER A 83 2.46 -8.82 -5.58
C SER A 83 1.16 -8.13 -5.16
N CYS A 84 1.12 -7.64 -3.93
CA CYS A 84 -0.07 -7.05 -3.33
C CYS A 84 0.27 -5.89 -2.39
N VAL A 85 -0.72 -5.04 -2.17
CA VAL A 85 -0.78 -4.09 -1.06
C VAL A 85 -1.67 -4.71 0.01
N ALA A 86 -1.19 -4.77 1.24
CA ALA A 86 -1.98 -5.15 2.39
C ALA A 86 -2.47 -3.89 3.09
N LEU A 87 -3.78 -3.70 3.15
CA LEU A 87 -4.42 -2.67 3.98
C LEU A 87 -4.82 -3.31 5.30
N ILE A 88 -4.34 -2.74 6.41
CA ILE A 88 -4.70 -3.22 7.73
C ILE A 88 -5.83 -2.34 8.24
N LEU A 89 -6.97 -2.97 8.50
CA LEU A 89 -8.17 -2.28 8.91
C LEU A 89 -8.13 -1.93 10.40
N ILE A 90 -8.94 -0.96 10.83
CA ILE A 90 -9.13 -0.55 12.22
C ILE A 90 -9.61 -1.73 13.07
N SER A 91 -10.31 -2.70 12.47
CA SER A 91 -10.72 -3.94 13.11
C SER A 91 -9.58 -4.93 13.35
N GLY A 92 -8.39 -4.69 12.78
CA GLY A 92 -7.27 -5.62 12.73
C GLY A 92 -7.29 -6.58 11.54
N ASN A 93 -8.40 -6.69 10.81
CA ASN A 93 -8.48 -7.49 9.59
C ASN A 93 -7.55 -6.94 8.51
N VAL A 94 -7.14 -7.81 7.58
CA VAL A 94 -6.23 -7.45 6.50
C VAL A 94 -6.91 -7.61 5.16
N LEU A 95 -7.01 -6.53 4.40
CA LEU A 95 -7.47 -6.57 3.01
C LEU A 95 -6.26 -6.58 2.08
N LEU A 96 -6.11 -7.67 1.33
CA LEU A 96 -5.10 -7.80 0.29
C LEU A 96 -5.66 -7.34 -1.06
N ILE A 97 -4.96 -6.39 -1.66
CA ILE A 97 -5.27 -5.84 -2.99
C ILE A 97 -4.12 -6.21 -3.94
N PRO A 98 -4.37 -6.99 -5.01
CA PRO A 98 -3.35 -7.27 -6.02
C PRO A 98 -2.83 -5.98 -6.66
N ILE A 99 -1.51 -5.87 -6.82
CA ILE A 99 -0.90 -4.66 -7.38
C ILE A 99 -1.39 -4.37 -8.81
N LYS A 100 -1.74 -5.42 -9.56
CA LYS A 100 -2.28 -5.34 -10.93
C LYS A 100 -3.66 -4.70 -11.01
N MET A 101 -4.44 -4.70 -9.93
CA MET A 101 -5.68 -3.92 -9.87
C MET A 101 -5.38 -2.42 -9.71
N LEU A 102 -4.25 -2.11 -9.08
CA LEU A 102 -3.84 -0.75 -8.77
C LEU A 102 -3.05 -0.12 -9.91
N LEU A 103 -2.28 -0.89 -10.67
CA LEU A 103 -1.37 -0.37 -11.69
C LEU A 103 -1.74 -0.84 -13.10
N ASP A 104 -1.60 0.08 -14.08
CA ASP A 104 -1.90 -0.21 -15.48
C ASP A 104 -0.70 -0.82 -16.23
N VAL A 105 0.25 -1.39 -15.50
CA VAL A 105 1.45 -2.04 -16.03
C VAL A 105 1.51 -3.48 -15.53
N PRO A 106 1.97 -4.43 -16.37
CA PRO A 106 2.10 -5.83 -15.98
C PRO A 106 3.25 -5.96 -14.98
N TRP A 107 2.93 -5.81 -13.70
CA TRP A 107 3.89 -5.78 -12.61
C TRP A 107 3.43 -6.65 -11.43
N GLY A 108 4.34 -6.94 -10.50
CA GLY A 108 4.21 -7.99 -9.48
C GLY A 108 4.68 -9.36 -9.98
N CYS A 109 5.22 -10.17 -9.06
CA CYS A 109 5.39 -11.61 -9.27
C CYS A 109 4.02 -12.33 -9.32
N GLU A 110 3.99 -13.61 -9.69
CA GLU A 110 2.81 -14.45 -9.44
C GLU A 110 2.48 -14.38 -7.95
N GLY A 111 1.36 -13.75 -7.63
CA GLY A 111 1.04 -13.33 -6.28
C GLY A 111 0.41 -14.44 -5.43
N ILE A 112 0.24 -14.11 -4.15
CA ILE A 112 -0.46 -14.95 -3.17
C ILE A 112 -1.95 -15.12 -3.53
N ILE A 113 -2.53 -14.17 -4.27
CA ILE A 113 -3.93 -14.12 -4.68
C ILE A 113 -4.05 -13.84 -6.18
N ALA A 114 -5.19 -14.17 -6.78
CA ALA A 114 -5.40 -13.96 -8.20
C ALA A 114 -5.48 -12.45 -8.55
N ASP A 115 -4.98 -12.11 -9.75
CA ASP A 115 -4.73 -10.72 -10.18
C ASP A 115 -5.95 -9.78 -10.10
N ASN A 116 -7.17 -10.31 -10.11
CA ASN A 116 -8.41 -9.54 -10.14
C ASN A 116 -9.32 -9.80 -8.93
N THR A 117 -8.77 -10.39 -7.85
CA THR A 117 -9.53 -10.74 -6.66
C THR A 117 -8.95 -10.08 -5.43
N LEU A 118 -9.82 -9.54 -4.60
CA LEU A 118 -9.46 -9.09 -3.26
C LEU A 118 -9.53 -10.27 -2.29
N ALA A 119 -8.71 -10.26 -1.24
CA ALA A 119 -8.82 -11.22 -0.15
C ALA A 119 -8.90 -10.49 1.19
N LEU A 120 -9.94 -10.78 1.97
CA LEU A 120 -10.07 -10.32 3.34
C LEU A 120 -9.63 -11.43 4.28
N ILE A 121 -8.61 -11.17 5.09
CA ILE A 121 -8.11 -12.05 6.13
C ILE A 121 -8.66 -11.52 7.45
N GLU A 122 -9.53 -12.31 8.06
CA GLU A 122 -10.05 -12.00 9.39
C GLU A 122 -9.02 -12.39 10.44
N VAL A 123 -8.71 -11.44 11.33
CA VAL A 123 -7.78 -11.65 12.43
C VAL A 123 -8.60 -11.72 13.71
N GLU A 124 -8.55 -12.86 14.39
CA GLU A 124 -9.18 -13.01 15.70
C GLU A 124 -8.50 -12.05 16.69
N THR A 125 -9.23 -11.01 17.11
CA THR A 125 -8.77 -10.10 18.15
C THR A 125 -9.54 -10.39 19.44
N ASN A 126 -8.81 -10.54 20.55
CA ASN A 126 -9.45 -10.65 21.86
C ASN A 126 -9.94 -9.27 22.30
N GLU A 127 -11.22 -9.15 22.63
CA GLU A 127 -11.83 -7.85 22.99
C GLU A 127 -11.20 -7.18 24.23
N SER A 128 -10.46 -7.94 25.03
CA SER A 128 -9.76 -7.50 26.25
C SER A 128 -8.47 -6.72 26.00
N ASP A 129 -7.95 -6.69 24.77
CA ASP A 129 -6.67 -6.06 24.49
C ASP A 129 -6.78 -4.54 24.29
N CYS A 130 -5.84 -3.81 24.89
CA CYS A 130 -5.85 -2.35 24.99
C CYS A 130 -5.32 -1.60 23.75
N PHE A 131 -4.89 -2.31 22.71
CA PHE A 131 -4.38 -1.74 21.46
C PHE A 131 -5.26 -2.19 20.28
N ARG A 132 -6.36 -1.47 20.05
CA ARG A 132 -7.37 -1.86 19.05
C ARG A 132 -7.03 -1.43 17.64
N THR A 133 -6.44 -0.24 17.47
CA THR A 133 -6.19 0.32 16.14
C THR A 133 -4.74 0.07 15.72
N PRO A 134 -4.50 -0.64 14.60
CA PRO A 134 -3.17 -0.78 14.03
C PRO A 134 -2.58 0.59 13.68
N THR A 135 -1.32 0.83 14.06
CA THR A 135 -0.61 2.10 13.81
C THR A 135 0.54 1.98 12.83
N SER A 136 0.97 0.74 12.52
CA SER A 136 2.01 0.46 11.54
C SER A 136 1.88 -0.99 11.07
N ALA A 137 2.34 -1.25 9.85
CA ALA A 137 2.40 -2.58 9.29
C ALA A 137 3.78 -2.85 8.66
N LEU A 138 4.28 -4.06 8.83
CA LEU A 138 5.50 -4.54 8.20
C LEU A 138 5.22 -5.91 7.59
N CYS A 139 5.61 -6.10 6.33
CA CYS A 139 5.61 -7.40 5.69
C CYS A 139 7.05 -7.84 5.43
N TYR A 140 7.35 -9.11 5.65
CA TYR A 140 8.66 -9.68 5.39
C TYR A 140 8.54 -11.13 4.94
N ASN A 141 9.47 -11.57 4.09
CA ASN A 141 9.57 -12.96 3.71
C ASN A 141 10.47 -13.70 4.72
N ALA A 142 9.86 -14.57 5.52
CA ALA A 142 10.62 -15.48 6.38
C ALA A 142 11.25 -16.59 5.51
N LEU A 143 12.50 -16.41 5.09
CA LEU A 143 13.27 -17.52 4.51
C LEU A 143 13.60 -18.52 5.62
N TYR A 144 12.76 -19.55 5.78
CA TYR A 144 13.10 -20.70 6.63
C TYR A 144 14.27 -21.46 5.99
N SER A 145 15.47 -21.27 6.53
CA SER A 145 16.58 -22.19 6.29
C SER A 145 16.21 -23.53 6.94
N LYS A 146 15.85 -24.54 6.13
CA LYS A 146 15.98 -25.93 6.55
C LYS A 146 17.48 -26.20 6.69
N ARG A 147 18.06 -25.94 7.86
CA ARG A 147 19.38 -26.47 8.17
C ARG A 147 19.24 -28.00 8.25
N PRO A 148 19.98 -28.77 7.43
CA PRO A 148 20.03 -30.22 7.58
C PRO A 148 20.66 -30.63 8.90
#